data_AF-A0A091QZZ9-F1
#
_entry.id   AF-A0A091QZZ9-F1
#
_cell.length_a   1.000
_cell.length_b   1.000
_cell.length_c   1.000
_cell.angle_alpha   90.00
_cell.angle_beta   90.00
_cell.angle_gamma   90.00
#
_symmetry.space_group_name_H-M   'P 1'
#
loop_
_entity.id
_entity.type
_entity.pdbx_description
1 polymer ?
#
loop_
_entity_poly.entity_id
_entity_poly.type
_entity_poly.pdbx_seq_one_letter_code
_entity_poly.pdbx_strand_id
1 'polypeptide(L)'
;MKWRTTIYVILLVSLAVVKALPRSYQEIEGRNSIGQRFSQLQENNFKAMAVIMFAQYVQGGTFGRAVKMAEDVTALAKSCAAADSASPDCLKPLHRIFLDTICQEENLPTFTDCCAKEDPERNDCFLSLKNSSRGLISPFERPNAEAACKNHSQHQDSLTGYFIYEVSRRHPFLYAPTILSVALRYDEMMRNCCGRAEDPARDLEECFRRQPIKEDGLRQEHTCGILKKFGERTIKALKLVQISQKFPKADFGTVHKLVTAVAAMHEACCRGDMLDCMHNREEILHYVCTNQASISSKIKKCCEKPLLQRSECIVNAENDDRPADLSPHVREFIEDKGICERFAQEKDQHLARFLYEYSRRHPEFSAQMLLRIGKGYEDLLKECCKSASPVACCRRGEEELKKHIYETESVMKTSCDIYKEKGDYYFQNELLLSFTKKMPQLTSAELIKFTKQMTTIGSKCCQLSQDKLLPCAEENLDLVLGEICTRHLSNPINPGVCHCCSSSYALRRPCMGKLELDENYVPLSLTPGLFTFHEDLCTTEEEKLQHKKQEMLINLIKHKPQISQEQLTSVTAAFTAMRERCCKEESPEACFGKE
;
A
#
# COMPACT_ATOMS: atom_id res chain seq x y z
N MET A 1 25.26 -1.53 -51.14
CA MET A 1 25.26 -0.69 -49.92
C MET A 1 25.43 -1.61 -48.72
N LYS A 2 26.32 -1.25 -47.78
CA LYS A 2 26.96 -2.17 -46.82
C LYS A 2 26.01 -2.60 -45.69
N TRP A 3 26.09 -3.86 -45.27
CA TRP A 3 25.34 -4.47 -44.14
C TRP A 3 25.42 -3.64 -42.85
N ARG A 4 26.52 -2.91 -42.63
CA ARG A 4 26.66 -1.96 -41.52
C ARG A 4 25.63 -0.83 -41.55
N THR A 5 25.21 -0.35 -42.72
CA THR A 5 24.24 0.75 -42.84
C THR A 5 22.83 0.30 -42.46
N THR A 6 22.46 -0.96 -42.72
CA THR A 6 21.15 -1.51 -42.35
C THR A 6 21.01 -1.71 -40.84
N ILE A 7 22.09 -2.08 -40.15
CA ILE A 7 22.10 -2.25 -38.68
C ILE A 7 21.99 -0.89 -37.97
N TYR A 8 22.61 0.16 -38.49
CA TYR A 8 22.46 1.52 -37.94
C TYR A 8 21.05 2.08 -38.14
N VAL A 9 20.39 1.80 -39.27
CA VAL A 9 18.99 2.23 -39.49
C VAL A 9 18.04 1.49 -38.55
N ILE A 10 18.22 0.18 -38.32
CA ILE A 10 17.40 -0.58 -37.38
C ILE A 10 17.64 -0.11 -35.93
N LEU A 11 18.89 0.13 -35.52
CA LEU A 11 19.19 0.66 -34.17
C LEU A 11 18.67 2.09 -33.97
N LEU A 12 18.72 2.95 -34.99
CA LEU A 12 18.16 4.31 -34.91
C LEU A 12 16.63 4.32 -34.91
N VAL A 13 15.98 3.40 -35.63
CA VAL A 13 14.52 3.22 -35.58
C VAL A 13 14.10 2.62 -34.22
N SER A 14 14.86 1.68 -33.65
CA SER A 14 14.61 1.14 -32.30
C SER A 14 14.82 2.18 -31.20
N LEU A 15 15.79 3.10 -31.34
CA LEU A 15 16.05 4.15 -30.37
C LEU A 15 15.07 5.34 -30.49
N ALA A 16 14.52 5.59 -31.67
CA ALA A 16 13.43 6.57 -31.86
C ALA A 16 12.09 6.02 -31.34
N VAL A 17 11.83 4.71 -31.47
CA VAL A 17 10.61 4.06 -30.95
C VAL A 17 10.61 3.94 -29.42
N VAL A 18 11.78 3.96 -28.76
CA VAL A 18 11.87 3.98 -27.28
C VAL A 18 11.78 5.40 -26.69
N LYS A 19 11.82 6.46 -27.52
CA LYS A 19 11.61 7.87 -27.10
C LYS A 19 10.35 8.52 -27.67
N ALA A 20 9.50 7.76 -28.34
CA ALA A 20 8.20 8.19 -28.82
C ALA A 20 7.10 7.24 -28.33
N LEU A 21 6.95 7.11 -27.01
CA LEU A 21 5.62 6.84 -26.47
C LEU A 21 4.82 8.11 -26.72
N PRO A 22 3.74 8.10 -27.52
CA PRO A 22 2.85 9.24 -27.53
C PRO A 22 2.32 9.37 -26.09
N ARG A 23 2.67 10.48 -25.42
CA ARG A 23 1.83 10.98 -24.34
C ARG A 23 0.43 11.01 -24.91
N SER A 24 -0.48 10.22 -24.34
CA SER A 24 -1.84 9.93 -24.83
C SER A 24 -2.78 11.14 -24.92
N TYR A 25 -2.25 12.36 -24.94
CA TYR A 25 -3.02 13.60 -24.96
C TYR A 25 -3.48 14.04 -26.36
N GLN A 26 -3.09 13.35 -27.45
CA GLN A 26 -3.32 13.87 -28.81
C GLN A 26 -4.32 13.12 -29.72
N GLU A 27 -4.92 11.99 -29.33
CA GLU A 27 -5.88 11.31 -30.23
C GLU A 27 -7.04 10.61 -29.52
N ILE A 28 -7.90 11.35 -28.80
CA ILE A 28 -9.34 11.04 -28.68
C ILE A 28 -10.10 12.38 -28.49
N GLU A 29 -10.32 13.10 -29.59
CA GLU A 29 -11.23 14.26 -29.60
C GLU A 29 -12.65 13.78 -29.25
N GLY A 30 -13.07 14.01 -27.99
CA GLY A 30 -14.46 13.82 -27.57
C GLY A 30 -14.70 13.05 -26.27
N ARG A 31 -13.68 12.53 -25.56
CA ARG A 31 -13.87 11.81 -24.27
C ARG A 31 -13.25 12.46 -23.01
N ASN A 32 -12.49 13.54 -23.17
CA ASN A 32 -11.62 14.08 -22.12
C ASN A 32 -11.81 15.58 -21.82
N SER A 33 -12.86 16.24 -22.32
CA SER A 33 -13.09 17.66 -22.03
C SER A 33 -13.55 17.88 -20.59
N ILE A 34 -13.23 19.05 -20.03
CA ILE A 34 -13.64 19.43 -18.68
C ILE A 34 -15.17 19.44 -18.51
N GLY A 35 -15.91 19.86 -19.55
CA GLY A 35 -17.37 19.85 -19.55
C GLY A 35 -17.96 18.44 -19.44
N GLN A 36 -17.40 17.48 -20.18
CA GLN A 36 -17.83 16.08 -20.08
C GLN A 36 -17.55 15.49 -18.69
N ARG A 37 -16.39 15.81 -18.10
CA ARG A 37 -16.05 15.37 -16.73
C ARG A 37 -17.03 15.93 -15.71
N PHE A 38 -17.41 17.19 -15.85
CA PHE A 38 -18.43 17.82 -15.02
C PHE A 38 -19.79 17.11 -15.15
N SER A 39 -20.24 16.83 -16.38
CA SER A 39 -21.50 16.10 -16.61
C SER A 39 -21.50 14.69 -16.02
N GLN A 40 -20.38 13.97 -16.11
CA GLN A 40 -20.24 12.61 -15.56
C GLN A 40 -20.21 12.57 -14.03
N LEU A 41 -19.49 13.50 -13.40
CA LEU A 41 -19.31 13.51 -11.94
C LEU A 41 -20.46 14.23 -11.22
N GLN A 42 -21.14 15.16 -11.89
CA GLN A 42 -22.04 16.15 -11.29
C GLN A 42 -21.30 17.17 -10.41
N GLU A 43 -21.93 18.32 -10.18
CA GLU A 43 -21.29 19.52 -9.62
C GLU A 43 -20.57 19.26 -8.29
N ASN A 44 -21.23 18.60 -7.33
CA ASN A 44 -20.66 18.36 -6.00
C ASN A 44 -19.42 17.46 -6.04
N ASN A 45 -19.46 16.36 -6.78
CA ASN A 45 -18.31 15.45 -6.88
C ASN A 45 -17.17 16.09 -7.69
N PHE A 46 -17.50 16.84 -8.75
CA PHE A 46 -16.48 17.57 -9.52
C PHE A 46 -15.75 18.59 -8.63
N LYS A 47 -16.51 19.40 -7.87
CA LYS A 47 -15.94 20.37 -6.92
C LYS A 47 -15.09 19.68 -5.86
N ALA A 48 -15.56 18.59 -5.26
CA ALA A 48 -14.79 17.84 -4.26
C ALA A 48 -13.48 17.27 -4.84
N MET A 49 -13.53 16.73 -6.07
CA MET A 49 -12.34 16.26 -6.80
C MET A 49 -11.36 17.41 -7.08
N ALA A 50 -11.86 18.59 -7.45
CA ALA A 50 -11.04 19.77 -7.65
C ALA A 50 -10.36 20.22 -6.33
N VAL A 51 -11.07 20.22 -5.21
CA VAL A 51 -10.49 20.49 -3.88
C VAL A 51 -9.36 19.50 -3.56
N ILE A 52 -9.56 18.20 -3.82
CA ILE A 52 -8.53 17.18 -3.63
C ILE A 52 -7.29 17.52 -4.46
N MET A 53 -7.47 17.77 -5.76
CA MET A 53 -6.36 18.08 -6.66
C MET A 53 -5.57 19.30 -6.19
N PHE A 54 -6.24 20.41 -5.88
CA PHE A 54 -5.54 21.60 -5.41
C PHE A 54 -4.84 21.39 -4.06
N ALA A 55 -5.45 20.66 -3.12
CA ALA A 55 -4.84 20.34 -1.83
C ALA A 55 -3.61 19.43 -1.98
N GLN A 56 -3.62 18.50 -2.95
CA GLN A 56 -2.50 17.61 -3.21
C GLN A 56 -1.33 18.31 -3.93
N TYR A 57 -1.59 19.30 -4.79
CA TYR A 57 -0.55 20.07 -5.48
C TYR A 57 -0.02 21.23 -4.61
N VAL A 58 -0.90 21.93 -3.90
CA VAL A 58 -0.60 23.10 -3.06
C VAL A 58 -0.74 22.74 -1.59
N GLN A 59 0.07 21.78 -1.14
CA GLN A 59 -0.01 21.20 0.21
C GLN A 59 0.15 22.21 1.36
N GLY A 60 0.86 23.32 1.12
CA GLY A 60 1.03 24.43 2.07
C GLY A 60 -0.09 25.46 2.06
N GLY A 61 -1.11 25.30 1.20
CA GLY A 61 -2.23 26.24 1.06
C GLY A 61 -3.16 26.29 2.28
N THR A 62 -4.27 27.01 2.13
CA THR A 62 -5.38 27.03 3.09
C THR A 62 -6.61 26.37 2.48
N PHE A 63 -7.52 25.87 3.32
CA PHE A 63 -8.79 25.28 2.88
C PHE A 63 -9.58 26.25 1.99
N GLY A 64 -9.71 27.51 2.41
CA GLY A 64 -10.43 28.54 1.65
C GLY A 64 -9.85 28.77 0.25
N ARG A 65 -8.52 28.77 0.10
CA ARG A 65 -7.88 28.89 -1.22
C ARG A 65 -8.16 27.68 -2.11
N ALA A 66 -8.08 26.47 -1.56
CA ALA A 66 -8.40 25.25 -2.30
C ALA A 66 -9.86 25.23 -2.76
N VAL A 67 -10.79 25.70 -1.92
CA VAL A 67 -12.21 25.84 -2.28
C VAL A 67 -12.42 26.87 -3.37
N LYS A 68 -11.80 28.05 -3.26
CA LYS A 68 -11.90 29.11 -4.28
C LYS A 68 -11.43 28.62 -5.65
N MET A 69 -10.22 28.04 -5.73
CA MET A 69 -9.73 27.48 -7.00
C MET A 69 -10.64 26.37 -7.54
N ALA A 70 -11.21 25.53 -6.65
CA ALA A 70 -12.17 24.51 -7.05
C ALA A 70 -13.47 25.12 -7.60
N GLU A 71 -13.94 26.23 -7.05
CA GLU A 71 -15.09 26.97 -7.57
C GLU A 71 -14.83 27.56 -8.95
N ASP A 72 -13.66 28.17 -9.16
CA ASP A 72 -13.25 28.74 -10.44
C ASP A 72 -13.23 27.68 -11.56
N VAL A 73 -12.60 26.52 -11.29
CA VAL A 73 -12.57 25.41 -12.26
C VAL A 73 -13.95 24.77 -12.44
N THR A 74 -14.77 24.71 -11.38
CA THR A 74 -16.14 24.18 -11.48
C THR A 74 -17.03 25.09 -12.34
N ALA A 75 -16.87 26.41 -12.22
CA ALA A 75 -17.60 27.38 -13.04
C ALA A 75 -17.22 27.25 -14.53
N LEU A 76 -15.92 27.12 -14.83
CA LEU A 76 -15.46 26.81 -16.18
C LEU A 76 -16.01 25.48 -16.68
N ALA A 77 -15.97 24.43 -15.86
CA ALA A 77 -16.46 23.12 -16.24
C ALA A 77 -17.97 23.14 -16.56
N LYS A 78 -18.76 23.87 -15.77
CA LYS A 78 -20.19 24.07 -15.96
C LYS A 78 -20.50 24.83 -17.25
N SER A 79 -19.73 25.88 -17.57
CA SER A 79 -19.89 26.62 -18.83
C SER A 79 -19.51 25.75 -20.04
N CYS A 80 -18.42 24.97 -19.95
CA CYS A 80 -18.00 24.03 -20.99
C CYS A 80 -18.95 22.85 -21.20
N ALA A 81 -19.76 22.49 -20.19
CA ALA A 81 -20.78 21.45 -20.31
C ALA A 81 -22.07 21.93 -21.02
N ALA A 82 -22.27 23.25 -21.13
CA ALA A 82 -23.39 23.82 -21.86
C ALA A 82 -23.15 23.75 -23.37
N ALA A 83 -24.18 23.42 -24.15
CA ALA A 83 -24.11 23.06 -25.57
C ALA A 83 -23.56 24.16 -26.52
N ASP A 84 -23.45 25.42 -26.06
CA ASP A 84 -23.06 26.57 -26.87
C ASP A 84 -21.64 27.10 -26.56
N SER A 85 -20.86 26.38 -25.77
CA SER A 85 -19.54 26.85 -25.33
C SER A 85 -18.43 26.60 -26.37
N ALA A 86 -18.14 27.62 -27.18
CA ALA A 86 -17.00 27.65 -28.11
C ALA A 86 -15.72 28.21 -27.49
N SER A 87 -15.63 28.29 -26.15
CA SER A 87 -14.45 28.87 -25.48
C SER A 87 -13.19 28.04 -25.76
N PRO A 88 -12.07 28.66 -26.18
CA PRO A 88 -10.79 27.98 -26.31
C PRO A 88 -10.34 27.26 -25.02
N ASP A 89 -10.76 27.76 -23.85
CA ASP A 89 -10.45 27.14 -22.56
C ASP A 89 -11.12 25.77 -22.37
N CYS A 90 -12.25 25.51 -23.04
CA CYS A 90 -12.92 24.21 -22.98
C CYS A 90 -12.19 23.11 -23.76
N LEU A 91 -11.30 23.50 -24.68
CA LEU A 91 -10.46 22.60 -25.47
C LEU A 91 -9.11 22.31 -24.79
N LYS A 92 -8.77 23.04 -23.72
CA LYS A 92 -7.52 22.82 -23.00
C LYS A 92 -7.51 21.43 -22.34
N PRO A 93 -6.36 20.75 -22.33
CA PRO A 93 -6.18 19.54 -21.51
C PRO A 93 -6.45 19.83 -20.03
N LEU A 94 -7.03 18.85 -19.31
CA LEU A 94 -7.39 19.01 -17.89
C LEU A 94 -6.19 19.47 -17.04
N HIS A 95 -5.01 18.86 -17.22
CA HIS A 95 -3.82 19.22 -16.43
C HIS A 95 -3.46 20.69 -16.63
N ARG A 96 -3.56 21.19 -17.86
CA ARG A 96 -3.28 22.59 -18.17
C ARG A 96 -4.27 23.52 -17.48
N ILE A 97 -5.56 23.17 -17.45
CA ILE A 97 -6.56 23.97 -16.72
C ILE A 97 -6.21 24.06 -15.23
N PHE A 98 -5.93 22.94 -14.58
CA PHE A 98 -5.59 22.92 -13.14
C PHE A 98 -4.31 23.68 -12.83
N LEU A 99 -3.25 23.51 -13.64
CA LEU A 99 -1.99 24.22 -13.44
C LEU A 99 -2.11 25.72 -13.74
N ASP A 100 -2.86 26.11 -14.79
CA ASP A 100 -3.16 27.51 -15.09
C ASP A 100 -3.88 28.17 -13.90
N THR A 101 -4.86 27.49 -13.28
CA THR A 101 -5.55 27.99 -12.07
C THR A 101 -4.59 28.18 -10.90
N ILE A 102 -3.67 27.23 -10.64
CA ILE A 102 -2.67 27.42 -9.57
C ILE A 102 -1.76 28.62 -9.86
N CYS A 103 -1.36 28.82 -11.11
CA CYS A 103 -0.49 29.91 -11.50
C CYS A 103 -1.14 31.29 -11.51
N GLN A 104 -2.47 31.36 -11.49
CA GLN A 104 -3.23 32.61 -11.36
C GLN A 104 -3.37 33.09 -9.91
N GLU A 105 -3.10 32.22 -8.94
CA GLU A 105 -3.19 32.58 -7.52
C GLU A 105 -2.00 33.46 -7.09
N GLU A 106 -2.33 34.63 -6.55
CA GLU A 106 -1.34 35.55 -5.99
C GLU A 106 -0.69 34.96 -4.72
N ASN A 107 0.58 35.31 -4.49
CA ASN A 107 1.33 34.92 -3.29
C ASN A 107 1.55 33.40 -3.13
N LEU A 108 1.93 32.72 -4.23
CA LEU A 108 2.45 31.36 -4.25
C LEU A 108 3.94 31.32 -4.68
N PRO A 109 4.86 31.93 -3.92
CA PRO A 109 6.26 32.10 -4.34
C PRO A 109 6.95 30.78 -4.70
N THR A 110 6.59 29.68 -4.02
CA THR A 110 7.10 28.32 -4.26
C THR A 110 6.83 27.79 -5.67
N PHE A 111 5.82 28.30 -6.37
CA PHE A 111 5.39 27.78 -7.68
C PHE A 111 5.77 28.69 -8.86
N THR A 112 6.30 29.88 -8.60
CA THR A 112 6.64 30.89 -9.63
C THR A 112 7.53 30.32 -10.74
N ASP A 113 8.58 29.57 -10.35
CA ASP A 113 9.52 28.96 -11.29
C ASP A 113 8.87 27.87 -12.16
N CYS A 114 7.89 27.15 -11.61
CA CYS A 114 7.14 26.17 -12.39
C CYS A 114 6.15 26.85 -13.33
N CYS A 115 5.48 27.91 -12.89
CA CYS A 115 4.52 28.67 -13.69
C CYS A 115 5.15 29.38 -14.89
N ALA A 116 6.45 29.70 -14.83
CA ALA A 116 7.20 30.27 -15.95
C ALA A 116 7.60 29.24 -17.04
N LYS A 117 7.40 27.94 -16.81
CA LYS A 117 7.71 26.88 -17.78
C LYS A 117 6.53 26.59 -18.70
N GLU A 118 6.81 25.99 -19.85
CA GLU A 118 5.79 25.44 -20.74
C GLU A 118 5.52 23.96 -20.41
N ASP A 119 4.37 23.44 -20.84
CA ASP A 119 4.10 21.99 -20.76
C ASP A 119 4.94 21.27 -21.84
N PRO A 120 5.57 20.13 -21.54
CA PRO A 120 5.39 19.28 -20.35
C PRO A 120 6.24 19.61 -19.13
N GLU A 121 7.31 20.40 -19.26
CA GLU A 121 8.30 20.65 -18.20
C GLU A 121 7.66 21.33 -16.97
N ARG A 122 6.63 22.13 -17.20
CA ARG A 122 5.80 22.73 -16.16
C ARG A 122 5.16 21.67 -15.27
N ASN A 123 4.47 20.68 -15.83
CA ASN A 123 3.87 19.59 -15.05
C ASN A 123 4.93 18.83 -14.24
N ASP A 124 6.06 18.48 -14.87
CA ASP A 124 7.16 17.78 -14.19
C ASP A 124 7.75 18.60 -13.02
N CYS A 125 7.79 19.93 -13.15
CA CYS A 125 8.17 20.85 -12.08
C CYS A 125 7.18 20.80 -10.90
N PHE A 126 5.88 20.89 -11.16
CA PHE A 126 4.84 20.77 -10.12
C PHE A 126 4.87 19.42 -9.39
N LEU A 127 5.05 18.33 -10.12
CA LEU A 127 5.19 16.98 -9.53
C LEU A 127 6.44 16.87 -8.67
N SER A 128 7.54 17.51 -9.05
CA SER A 128 8.78 17.56 -8.26
C SER A 128 8.58 18.30 -6.93
N LEU A 129 7.89 19.45 -6.96
CA LEU A 129 7.55 20.19 -5.73
C LEU A 129 6.71 19.35 -4.77
N LYS A 130 5.65 18.70 -5.29
CA LYS A 130 4.76 17.80 -4.55
C LYS A 130 5.50 16.62 -3.88
N ASN A 131 6.59 16.15 -4.49
CA ASN A 131 7.44 15.11 -3.89
C ASN A 131 8.33 15.63 -2.77
N SER A 132 8.82 16.87 -2.88
CA SER A 132 9.73 17.50 -1.92
C SER A 132 9.06 18.02 -0.64
N SER A 133 7.75 18.27 -0.68
CA SER A 133 6.95 18.80 0.44
C SER A 133 6.56 17.77 1.50
N ARG A 134 7.00 16.51 1.37
CA ARG A 134 6.76 15.46 2.38
C ARG A 134 7.38 15.87 3.72
N GLY A 135 6.53 16.04 4.74
CA GLY A 135 6.95 16.40 6.10
C GLY A 135 6.79 17.87 6.49
N LEU A 136 6.34 18.74 5.58
CA LEU A 136 6.08 20.17 5.87
C LEU A 136 4.73 20.42 6.56
N ILE A 137 3.89 19.39 6.70
CA ILE A 137 2.55 19.51 7.28
C ILE A 137 2.59 18.97 8.69
N SER A 138 2.21 19.80 9.67
CA SER A 138 2.08 19.37 11.06
C SER A 138 1.16 18.15 11.19
N PRO A 139 1.42 17.26 12.17
CA PRO A 139 0.51 16.17 12.49
C PRO A 139 -0.92 16.70 12.59
N PHE A 140 -1.88 15.97 12.02
CA PHE A 140 -3.28 16.34 12.16
C PHE A 140 -3.67 16.15 13.63
N GLU A 141 -3.81 17.25 14.37
CA GLU A 141 -4.43 17.20 15.70
C GLU A 141 -5.90 16.84 15.54
N ARG A 142 -6.23 15.62 15.97
CA ARG A 142 -7.61 15.18 15.98
C ARG A 142 -8.32 15.93 17.10
N PRO A 143 -9.45 16.62 16.82
CA PRO A 143 -10.31 17.06 17.89
C PRO A 143 -10.76 15.84 18.70
N ASN A 144 -10.91 16.01 20.02
CA ASN A 144 -11.52 14.97 20.85
C ASN A 144 -12.96 14.71 20.38
N ALA A 145 -13.51 13.55 20.74
CA ALA A 145 -14.80 13.11 20.21
C ALA A 145 -15.94 14.13 20.43
N GLU A 146 -15.94 14.79 21.59
CA GLU A 146 -16.92 15.82 21.96
C GLU A 146 -16.81 17.05 21.07
N ALA A 147 -15.60 17.56 20.85
CA ALA A 147 -15.35 18.70 19.96
C ALA A 147 -15.67 18.35 18.50
N ALA A 148 -15.36 17.12 18.07
CA ALA A 148 -15.70 16.63 16.73
C ALA A 148 -17.23 16.62 16.52
N CYS A 149 -17.99 16.08 17.47
CA CYS A 149 -19.45 16.04 17.40
C CYS A 149 -20.10 17.42 17.50
N LYS A 150 -19.57 18.33 18.32
CA LYS A 150 -20.03 19.73 18.39
C LYS A 150 -19.82 20.47 17.07
N ASN A 151 -18.68 20.25 16.42
CA ASN A 151 -18.38 20.87 15.13
C ASN A 151 -19.28 20.32 14.01
N HIS A 152 -19.57 19.01 14.04
CA HIS A 152 -20.51 18.36 13.11
C HIS A 152 -21.93 18.94 13.19
N SER A 153 -22.45 19.21 14.39
CA SER A 153 -23.80 19.78 14.55
C SER A 153 -23.93 21.24 14.08
N GLN A 154 -22.82 21.98 14.05
CA GLN A 154 -22.78 23.40 13.67
C GLN A 154 -22.43 23.62 12.19
N HIS A 155 -21.64 22.73 11.58
CA HIS A 155 -21.00 22.96 10.28
C HIS A 155 -20.91 21.70 9.38
N GLN A 156 -21.98 20.91 9.32
CA GLN A 156 -22.00 19.59 8.65
C GLN A 156 -21.36 19.58 7.23
N ASP A 157 -21.77 20.48 6.33
CA ASP A 157 -21.24 20.53 4.95
C ASP A 157 -19.79 21.02 4.88
N SER A 158 -19.38 21.92 5.78
CA SER A 158 -18.01 22.43 5.85
C SER A 158 -17.04 21.42 6.45
N LEU A 159 -17.52 20.52 7.33
CA LEU A 159 -16.69 19.51 7.99
C LEU A 159 -16.15 18.48 6.99
N THR A 160 -17.02 17.96 6.11
CA THR A 160 -16.64 16.97 5.10
C THR A 160 -15.67 17.56 4.07
N GLY A 161 -15.91 18.81 3.64
CA GLY A 161 -14.98 19.52 2.76
C GLY A 161 -13.60 19.75 3.42
N TYR A 162 -13.58 20.18 4.68
CA TYR A 162 -12.33 20.38 5.43
C TYR A 162 -11.58 19.07 5.66
N PHE A 163 -12.30 18.00 5.98
CA PHE A 163 -11.72 16.66 6.11
C PHE A 163 -11.08 16.19 4.79
N ILE A 164 -11.79 16.33 3.66
CA ILE A 164 -11.24 16.03 2.33
C ILE A 164 -9.95 16.81 2.10
N TYR A 165 -9.93 18.10 2.40
CA TYR A 165 -8.76 18.95 2.26
C TYR A 165 -7.57 18.49 3.12
N GLU A 166 -7.79 18.27 4.42
CA GLU A 166 -6.73 17.88 5.36
C GLU A 166 -6.15 16.49 5.08
N VAL A 167 -6.99 15.55 4.61
CA VAL A 167 -6.54 14.22 4.13
C VAL A 167 -5.74 14.35 2.84
N SER A 168 -6.25 15.12 1.87
CA SER A 168 -5.62 15.28 0.56
C SER A 168 -4.22 15.86 0.64
N ARG A 169 -4.04 16.95 1.41
CA ARG A 169 -2.72 17.58 1.55
C ARG A 169 -1.70 16.67 2.26
N ARG A 170 -2.14 15.80 3.19
CA ARG A 170 -1.27 14.84 3.90
C ARG A 170 -0.98 13.58 3.10
N HIS A 171 -1.86 13.22 2.18
CA HIS A 171 -1.71 12.08 1.29
C HIS A 171 -1.71 12.52 -0.18
N PRO A 172 -0.68 13.29 -0.62
CA PRO A 172 -0.63 13.88 -1.96
C PRO A 172 -0.66 12.85 -3.11
N PHE A 173 -0.33 11.59 -2.84
CA PHE A 173 -0.29 10.50 -3.83
C PHE A 173 -1.47 9.53 -3.72
N LEU A 174 -2.39 9.76 -2.78
CA LEU A 174 -3.56 8.91 -2.60
C LEU A 174 -4.59 9.19 -3.69
N TYR A 175 -5.16 8.12 -4.22
CA TYR A 175 -6.17 8.18 -5.27
C TYR A 175 -7.39 8.99 -4.79
N ALA A 176 -7.75 10.05 -5.50
CA ALA A 176 -8.80 10.98 -5.10
C ALA A 176 -10.18 10.32 -4.83
N PRO A 177 -10.68 9.36 -5.64
CA PRO A 177 -11.90 8.63 -5.27
C PRO A 177 -11.79 7.80 -3.98
N THR A 178 -10.59 7.34 -3.60
CA THR A 178 -10.37 6.73 -2.28
C THR A 178 -10.57 7.76 -1.17
N ILE A 179 -10.07 8.99 -1.34
CA ILE A 179 -10.29 10.08 -0.39
C ILE A 179 -11.79 10.40 -0.27
N LEU A 180 -12.53 10.43 -1.39
CA LEU A 180 -13.98 10.63 -1.36
C LEU A 180 -14.73 9.49 -0.67
N SER A 181 -14.38 8.23 -0.95
CA SER A 181 -14.98 7.07 -0.28
C SER A 181 -14.74 7.10 1.24
N VAL A 182 -13.51 7.43 1.65
CA VAL A 182 -13.22 7.67 3.07
C VAL A 182 -14.08 8.81 3.63
N ALA A 183 -14.19 9.94 2.93
CA ALA A 183 -14.96 11.08 3.41
C ALA A 183 -16.44 10.71 3.63
N LEU A 184 -17.02 9.87 2.75
CA LEU A 184 -18.36 9.32 2.95
C LEU A 184 -18.45 8.43 4.19
N ARG A 185 -17.49 7.52 4.40
CA ARG A 185 -17.43 6.68 5.61
C ARG A 185 -17.22 7.50 6.88
N TYR A 186 -16.45 8.59 6.79
CA TYR A 186 -16.23 9.53 7.88
C TYR A 186 -17.51 10.28 8.23
N ASP A 187 -18.23 10.82 7.23
CA ASP A 187 -19.52 11.48 7.44
C ASP A 187 -20.57 10.51 8.02
N GLU A 188 -20.63 9.26 7.53
CA GLU A 188 -21.49 8.23 8.10
C GLU A 188 -21.12 7.91 9.57
N MET A 189 -19.83 7.74 9.86
CA MET A 189 -19.33 7.56 11.22
C MET A 189 -19.72 8.75 12.10
N MET A 190 -19.52 9.99 11.65
CA MET A 190 -19.91 11.20 12.39
C MET A 190 -21.42 11.20 12.68
N ARG A 191 -22.27 10.90 11.69
CA ARG A 191 -23.73 10.82 11.89
C ARG A 191 -24.13 9.74 12.88
N ASN A 192 -23.49 8.57 12.81
CA ASN A 192 -23.78 7.44 13.68
C ASN A 192 -23.26 7.64 15.10
N CYS A 193 -22.08 8.24 15.28
CA CYS A 193 -21.46 8.48 16.58
C CYS A 193 -22.03 9.73 17.27
N CYS A 194 -22.49 10.75 16.54
CA CYS A 194 -22.78 12.07 17.08
C CYS A 194 -24.28 12.45 17.20
N GLY A 195 -25.23 11.54 17.50
CA GLY A 195 -26.63 11.96 17.75
C GLY A 195 -27.45 11.00 18.62
N ARG A 196 -28.62 11.34 19.19
CA ARG A 196 -29.15 12.61 19.76
C ARG A 196 -28.81 12.66 21.26
N ALA A 197 -29.00 13.79 21.94
CA ALA A 197 -28.66 14.07 23.34
C ALA A 197 -29.20 13.12 24.45
N GLU A 198 -29.71 11.93 24.11
CA GLU A 198 -30.45 11.03 25.00
C GLU A 198 -29.78 9.65 25.20
N ASP A 199 -28.64 9.34 24.58
CA ASP A 199 -27.94 8.05 24.79
C ASP A 199 -26.44 8.24 25.11
N PRO A 200 -26.08 8.49 26.39
CA PRO A 200 -24.71 8.79 26.81
C PRO A 200 -23.78 7.56 26.87
N ALA A 201 -24.27 6.36 26.53
CA ALA A 201 -23.58 5.09 26.81
C ALA A 201 -22.69 4.58 25.66
N ARG A 202 -22.60 5.28 24.51
CA ARG A 202 -21.63 4.92 23.48
C ARG A 202 -20.25 5.42 23.87
N ASP A 203 -19.30 4.50 24.02
CA ASP A 203 -17.88 4.84 24.09
C ASP A 203 -17.48 5.58 22.80
N LEU A 204 -17.50 6.91 22.89
CA LEU A 204 -17.16 7.79 21.78
C LEU A 204 -15.72 7.56 21.33
N GLU A 205 -14.80 7.25 22.25
CA GLU A 205 -13.41 6.95 21.91
C GLU A 205 -13.30 5.65 21.09
N GLU A 206 -14.06 4.61 21.43
CA GLU A 206 -14.16 3.40 20.61
C GLU A 206 -14.73 3.71 19.21
N CYS A 207 -15.73 4.60 19.13
CA CYS A 207 -16.36 5.05 17.89
C CYS A 207 -15.36 5.73 16.93
N PHE A 208 -14.41 6.52 17.46
CA PHE A 208 -13.42 7.25 16.67
C PHE A 208 -12.08 6.50 16.44
N ARG A 209 -11.90 5.30 17.03
CA ARG A 209 -10.63 4.53 16.97
C ARG A 209 -10.36 3.89 15.60
N ARG A 210 -11.40 3.53 14.83
CA ARG A 210 -11.27 2.84 13.52
C ARG A 210 -11.17 3.85 12.38
N GLN A 211 -9.97 4.10 11.86
CA GLN A 211 -9.79 5.00 10.70
C GLN A 211 -9.61 4.24 9.37
N PRO A 212 -10.53 4.40 8.41
CA PRO A 212 -10.45 3.74 7.11
C PRO A 212 -9.26 4.19 6.24
N ILE A 213 -8.75 5.42 6.43
CA ILE A 213 -7.67 6.01 5.60
C ILE A 213 -6.39 5.21 5.68
N LYS A 214 -6.08 4.67 6.86
CA LYS A 214 -4.75 4.15 7.14
C LYS A 214 -4.43 2.96 6.24
N GLU A 215 -5.37 2.06 6.01
CA GLU A 215 -5.13 0.87 5.18
C GLU A 215 -4.95 1.22 3.69
N ASP A 216 -5.84 2.05 3.13
CA ASP A 216 -5.79 2.41 1.71
C ASP A 216 -4.56 3.28 1.37
N GLY A 217 -4.20 4.22 2.26
CA GLY A 217 -2.98 5.01 2.15
C GLY A 217 -1.73 4.12 2.17
N LEU A 218 -1.65 3.18 3.11
CA LEU A 218 -0.53 2.23 3.21
C LEU A 218 -0.42 1.34 1.96
N ARG A 219 -1.53 0.87 1.39
CA ARG A 219 -1.52 0.07 0.15
C ARG A 219 -0.98 0.84 -1.05
N GLN A 220 -1.36 2.10 -1.19
CA GLN A 220 -0.85 2.96 -2.26
C GLN A 220 0.64 3.25 -2.07
N GLU A 221 1.06 3.65 -0.86
CA GLU A 221 2.47 3.90 -0.52
C GLU A 221 3.33 2.66 -0.75
N HIS A 222 2.84 1.49 -0.33
CA HIS A 222 3.51 0.21 -0.55
C HIS A 222 3.64 -0.11 -2.05
N THR A 223 2.57 0.07 -2.84
CA THR A 223 2.62 -0.13 -4.29
C THR A 223 3.65 0.80 -4.94
N CYS A 224 3.69 2.07 -4.54
CA CYS A 224 4.69 3.02 -5.04
C CYS A 224 6.11 2.68 -4.57
N GLY A 225 6.26 2.17 -3.36
CA GLY A 225 7.53 1.66 -2.83
C GLY A 225 8.05 0.48 -3.65
N ILE A 226 7.17 -0.46 -4.03
CA ILE A 226 7.52 -1.58 -4.91
C ILE A 226 7.94 -1.06 -6.29
N LEU A 227 7.14 -0.18 -6.90
CA LEU A 227 7.46 0.38 -8.22
C LEU A 227 8.81 1.10 -8.22
N LYS A 228 9.05 1.94 -7.21
CA LYS A 228 10.30 2.70 -7.07
C LYS A 228 11.51 1.80 -6.85
N LYS A 229 11.38 0.75 -6.03
CA LYS A 229 12.52 -0.09 -5.62
C LYS A 229 12.80 -1.24 -6.59
N PHE A 230 11.77 -1.85 -7.17
CA PHE A 230 11.86 -3.09 -7.95
C PHE A 230 11.37 -2.94 -9.40
N GLY A 231 10.88 -1.76 -9.79
CA GLY A 231 10.52 -1.43 -11.16
C GLY A 231 9.19 -2.00 -11.65
N GLU A 232 8.82 -1.60 -12.86
CA GLU A 232 7.53 -1.89 -13.49
C GLU A 232 7.27 -3.39 -13.67
N ARG A 233 8.31 -4.17 -14.03
CA ARG A 233 8.22 -5.63 -14.19
C ARG A 233 7.65 -6.31 -12.94
N THR A 234 8.08 -5.87 -11.75
CA THR A 234 7.66 -6.44 -10.48
C THR A 234 6.21 -6.09 -10.17
N ILE A 235 5.80 -4.85 -10.45
CA ILE A 235 4.39 -4.45 -10.34
C ILE A 235 3.52 -5.23 -11.32
N LYS A 236 3.93 -5.38 -12.58
CA LYS A 236 3.21 -6.19 -13.57
C LYS A 236 3.03 -7.62 -13.09
N ALA A 237 4.07 -8.25 -12.54
CA ALA A 237 3.97 -9.60 -11.99
C ALA A 237 2.98 -9.68 -10.81
N LEU A 238 3.04 -8.73 -9.86
CA LEU A 238 2.10 -8.67 -8.73
C LEU A 238 0.65 -8.49 -9.21
N LYS A 239 0.42 -7.55 -10.13
CA LYS A 239 -0.91 -7.30 -10.69
C LYS A 239 -1.41 -8.45 -11.54
N LEU A 240 -0.52 -9.16 -12.23
CA LEU A 240 -0.86 -10.37 -12.97
C LEU A 240 -1.41 -11.44 -12.03
N VAL A 241 -0.75 -11.69 -10.91
CA VAL A 241 -1.26 -12.62 -9.89
C VAL A 241 -2.64 -12.20 -9.39
N GLN A 242 -2.75 -10.96 -8.91
CA GLN A 242 -3.99 -10.43 -8.31
C GLN A 242 -5.16 -10.46 -9.30
N ILE A 243 -4.95 -10.06 -10.55
CA ILE A 243 -5.99 -10.03 -11.58
C ILE A 243 -6.36 -11.46 -12.01
N SER A 244 -5.39 -12.37 -12.11
CA SER A 244 -5.65 -13.77 -12.48
C SER A 244 -6.46 -14.51 -11.42
N GLN A 245 -6.21 -14.23 -10.13
CA GLN A 245 -7.01 -14.78 -9.02
C GLN A 245 -8.40 -14.16 -8.97
N LYS A 246 -8.53 -12.86 -9.25
CA LYS A 246 -9.81 -12.16 -9.22
C LYS A 246 -10.72 -12.55 -10.39
N PHE A 247 -10.14 -12.71 -11.57
CA PHE A 247 -10.83 -12.99 -12.83
C PHE A 247 -10.33 -14.31 -13.46
N PRO A 248 -10.46 -15.46 -12.77
CA PRO A 248 -9.86 -16.71 -13.21
C PRO A 248 -10.50 -17.28 -14.48
N LYS A 249 -11.62 -16.73 -14.97
CA LYS A 249 -12.26 -17.12 -16.25
C LYS A 249 -11.75 -16.31 -17.44
N ALA A 250 -11.17 -15.12 -17.20
CA ALA A 250 -10.64 -14.27 -18.26
C ALA A 250 -9.41 -14.91 -18.92
N ASP A 251 -9.29 -14.83 -20.24
CA ASP A 251 -8.14 -15.35 -20.97
C ASP A 251 -6.85 -14.54 -20.70
N PHE A 252 -5.69 -15.13 -21.02
CA PHE A 252 -4.38 -14.51 -20.79
C PHE A 252 -4.24 -13.16 -21.50
N GLY A 253 -4.76 -13.00 -22.72
CA GLY A 253 -4.68 -11.75 -23.47
C GLY A 253 -5.44 -10.62 -22.77
N THR A 254 -6.67 -10.91 -22.33
CA THR A 254 -7.49 -10.00 -21.54
C THR A 254 -6.81 -9.61 -20.23
N VAL A 255 -6.30 -10.59 -19.48
CA VAL A 255 -5.59 -10.33 -18.21
C VAL A 255 -4.31 -9.53 -18.44
N HIS A 256 -3.51 -9.87 -19.44
CA HIS A 256 -2.26 -9.17 -19.74
C HIS A 256 -2.49 -7.71 -20.16
N LYS A 257 -3.56 -7.44 -20.92
CA LYS A 257 -4.00 -6.08 -21.25
C LYS A 257 -4.35 -5.29 -19.99
N LEU A 258 -5.15 -5.87 -19.09
CA LEU A 258 -5.51 -5.26 -17.81
C LEU A 258 -4.29 -4.98 -16.94
N VAL A 259 -3.34 -5.93 -16.86
CA VAL A 259 -2.09 -5.77 -16.10
C VAL A 259 -1.28 -4.59 -16.61
N THR A 260 -1.15 -4.45 -17.92
CA THR A 260 -0.41 -3.34 -18.53
C THR A 260 -1.08 -2.00 -18.22
N ALA A 261 -2.39 -1.90 -18.39
CA ALA A 261 -3.15 -0.69 -18.08
C ALA A 261 -3.08 -0.33 -16.58
N VAL A 262 -3.23 -1.32 -15.70
CA VAL A 262 -3.15 -1.11 -14.23
C VAL A 262 -1.74 -0.70 -13.79
N ALA A 263 -0.69 -1.24 -14.42
CA ALA A 263 0.68 -0.83 -14.14
C ALA A 263 0.93 0.64 -14.55
N ALA A 264 0.49 1.04 -15.74
CA ALA A 264 0.57 2.43 -16.21
C ALA A 264 -0.22 3.39 -15.30
N MET A 265 -1.44 3.00 -14.90
CA MET A 265 -2.22 3.74 -13.92
C MET A 265 -1.43 3.95 -12.62
N HIS A 266 -0.87 2.88 -12.04
CA HIS A 266 -0.08 3.00 -10.80
C HIS A 266 1.17 3.87 -10.99
N GLU A 267 1.84 3.82 -12.14
CA GLU A 267 2.96 4.71 -12.43
C GLU A 267 2.52 6.18 -12.37
N ALA A 268 1.44 6.54 -13.07
CA ALA A 268 0.87 7.89 -13.03
C ALA A 268 0.53 8.32 -11.59
N CYS A 269 -0.20 7.48 -10.85
CA CYS A 269 -0.57 7.76 -9.46
C CYS A 269 0.67 7.95 -8.56
N CYS A 270 1.70 7.12 -8.72
CA CYS A 270 2.90 7.14 -7.89
C CYS A 270 3.85 8.31 -8.22
N ARG A 271 3.81 8.83 -9.44
CA ARG A 271 4.47 10.10 -9.80
C ARG A 271 3.74 11.32 -9.22
N GLY A 272 2.50 11.14 -8.77
CA GLY A 272 1.64 12.22 -8.28
C GLY A 272 0.80 12.89 -9.36
N ASP A 273 0.80 12.34 -10.58
CA ASP A 273 -0.05 12.79 -11.69
C ASP A 273 -1.46 12.23 -11.51
N MET A 274 -2.24 12.93 -10.68
CA MET A 274 -3.57 12.49 -10.26
C MET A 274 -4.56 12.46 -11.43
N LEU A 275 -4.40 13.34 -12.40
CA LEU A 275 -5.28 13.41 -13.57
C LEU A 275 -5.05 12.24 -14.51
N ASP A 276 -3.79 11.94 -14.84
CA ASP A 276 -3.45 10.76 -15.66
C ASP A 276 -3.79 9.46 -14.91
N CYS A 277 -3.56 9.41 -13.60
CA CYS A 277 -3.98 8.31 -12.72
C CYS A 277 -5.48 8.03 -12.80
N MET A 278 -6.33 9.05 -12.72
CA MET A 278 -7.79 8.91 -12.83
C MET A 278 -8.23 8.50 -14.22
N HIS A 279 -7.63 9.09 -15.25
CA HIS A 279 -7.97 8.81 -16.63
C HIS A 279 -7.73 7.33 -16.95
N ASN A 280 -6.52 6.83 -16.66
CA ASN A 280 -6.19 5.42 -16.81
C ASN A 280 -7.17 4.51 -16.03
N ARG A 281 -7.53 4.90 -14.80
CA ARG A 281 -8.48 4.13 -13.99
C ARG A 281 -9.86 4.06 -14.62
N GLU A 282 -10.37 5.16 -15.17
CA GLU A 282 -11.65 5.17 -15.86
C GLU A 282 -11.64 4.27 -17.10
N GLU A 283 -10.59 4.33 -17.92
CA GLU A 283 -10.46 3.47 -19.11
C GLU A 283 -10.46 1.98 -18.73
N ILE A 284 -9.75 1.62 -17.66
CA ILE A 284 -9.77 0.27 -17.10
C ILE A 284 -11.18 -0.12 -16.68
N LEU A 285 -11.90 0.73 -15.95
CA LEU A 285 -13.27 0.44 -15.49
C LEU A 285 -14.24 0.30 -16.67
N HIS A 286 -14.11 1.15 -17.69
CA HIS A 286 -14.90 1.07 -18.91
C HIS A 286 -14.66 -0.24 -19.65
N TYR A 287 -13.40 -0.63 -19.83
CA TYR A 287 -13.04 -1.89 -20.47
C TYR A 287 -13.56 -3.09 -19.67
N VAL A 288 -13.35 -3.12 -18.34
CA VAL A 288 -13.81 -4.20 -17.46
C VAL A 288 -15.33 -4.36 -17.53
N CYS A 289 -16.09 -3.26 -17.49
CA CYS A 289 -17.55 -3.34 -17.51
C CYS A 289 -18.15 -3.64 -18.88
N THR A 290 -17.51 -3.17 -19.95
CA THR A 290 -17.92 -3.51 -21.34
C THR A 290 -17.68 -4.99 -21.63
N ASN A 291 -16.64 -5.59 -21.04
CA ASN A 291 -16.27 -6.98 -21.22
C ASN A 291 -16.62 -7.86 -20.01
N GLN A 292 -17.55 -7.43 -19.15
CA GLN A 292 -17.81 -8.09 -17.86
C GLN A 292 -18.19 -9.57 -18.01
N ALA A 293 -18.89 -9.94 -19.09
CA ALA A 293 -19.35 -11.31 -19.32
C ALA A 293 -18.19 -12.31 -19.53
N SER A 294 -17.08 -11.89 -20.12
CA SER A 294 -15.88 -12.72 -20.28
C SER A 294 -14.87 -12.55 -19.13
N ILE A 295 -15.04 -11.53 -18.29
CA ILE A 295 -14.12 -11.22 -17.19
C ILE A 295 -14.56 -11.86 -15.88
N SER A 296 -15.79 -11.57 -15.42
CA SER A 296 -16.26 -12.08 -14.12
C SER A 296 -17.76 -11.97 -13.95
N SER A 297 -18.34 -13.05 -13.42
CA SER A 297 -19.75 -13.08 -13.02
C SER A 297 -20.05 -12.23 -11.78
N LYS A 298 -19.04 -11.94 -10.94
CA LYS A 298 -19.20 -11.29 -9.63
C LYS A 298 -19.26 -9.77 -9.70
N ILE A 299 -18.98 -9.16 -10.85
CA ILE A 299 -18.88 -7.69 -10.99
C ILE A 299 -20.10 -7.02 -11.65
N LYS A 300 -21.14 -7.79 -12.01
CA LYS A 300 -22.32 -7.25 -12.73
C LYS A 300 -22.96 -6.06 -12.01
N LYS A 301 -23.27 -6.25 -10.72
CA LYS A 301 -23.83 -5.19 -9.85
C LYS A 301 -22.89 -4.01 -9.66
N CYS A 302 -21.57 -4.21 -9.79
CA CYS A 302 -20.61 -3.13 -9.70
C CYS A 302 -20.63 -2.24 -10.93
N CYS A 303 -20.79 -2.82 -12.12
CA CYS A 303 -20.81 -2.09 -13.38
C CYS A 303 -22.04 -1.19 -13.57
N GLU A 304 -23.12 -1.48 -12.84
CA GLU A 304 -24.32 -0.65 -12.77
C GLU A 304 -24.15 0.58 -11.85
N LYS A 305 -23.08 0.63 -11.03
CA LYS A 305 -22.84 1.74 -10.09
C LYS A 305 -22.30 2.99 -10.78
N PRO A 306 -22.49 4.18 -10.18
CA PRO A 306 -21.83 5.43 -10.58
C PRO A 306 -20.29 5.30 -10.54
N LEU A 307 -19.58 6.14 -11.30
CA LEU A 307 -18.13 6.04 -11.54
C LEU A 307 -17.30 5.86 -10.26
N LEU A 308 -17.55 6.68 -9.23
CA LEU A 308 -16.79 6.65 -7.97
C LEU A 308 -17.01 5.32 -7.21
N GLN A 309 -18.26 4.88 -7.09
CA GLN A 309 -18.62 3.65 -6.38
C GLN A 309 -18.25 2.38 -7.17
N ARG A 310 -18.27 2.46 -8.51
CA ARG A 310 -17.92 1.35 -9.41
C ARG A 310 -16.49 0.87 -9.18
N SER A 311 -15.56 1.81 -9.05
CA SER A 311 -14.14 1.52 -8.82
C SER A 311 -13.91 0.70 -7.55
N GLU A 312 -14.49 1.16 -6.44
CA GLU A 312 -14.37 0.52 -5.15
C GLU A 312 -15.08 -0.84 -5.13
N CYS A 313 -16.29 -0.92 -5.70
CA CYS A 313 -17.04 -2.17 -5.80
C CYS A 313 -16.27 -3.23 -6.57
N ILE A 314 -15.68 -2.90 -7.74
CA ILE A 314 -14.92 -3.87 -8.52
C ILE A 314 -13.68 -4.32 -7.74
N VAL A 315 -12.91 -3.42 -7.14
CA VAL A 315 -11.71 -3.79 -6.36
C VAL A 315 -12.05 -4.68 -5.17
N ASN A 316 -13.15 -4.40 -4.46
CA ASN A 316 -13.56 -5.14 -3.27
C ASN A 316 -14.46 -6.35 -3.57
N ALA A 317 -14.86 -6.56 -4.83
CA ALA A 317 -15.61 -7.75 -5.22
C ALA A 317 -14.80 -9.03 -4.95
N GLU A 318 -15.49 -10.08 -4.52
CA GLU A 318 -14.90 -11.41 -4.34
C GLU A 318 -14.30 -11.94 -5.66
N ASN A 319 -13.34 -12.84 -5.53
CA ASN A 319 -12.78 -13.56 -6.67
C ASN A 319 -13.90 -14.37 -7.36
N ASP A 320 -13.88 -14.44 -8.70
CA ASP A 320 -14.81 -15.32 -9.40
C ASP A 320 -14.47 -16.79 -9.17
N ASP A 321 -15.45 -17.67 -9.41
CA ASP A 321 -15.28 -19.09 -9.19
C ASP A 321 -14.22 -19.65 -10.15
N ARG A 322 -13.32 -20.50 -9.63
CA ARG A 322 -12.31 -21.19 -10.43
C ARG A 322 -13.02 -22.00 -11.55
N PRO A 323 -12.58 -21.90 -12.81
CA PRO A 323 -13.13 -22.73 -13.88
C PRO A 323 -13.01 -24.23 -13.53
N ALA A 324 -14.11 -24.98 -13.69
CA ALA A 324 -14.22 -26.37 -13.25
C ALA A 324 -13.34 -27.35 -14.07
N ASP A 325 -12.96 -26.94 -15.27
CA ASP A 325 -12.19 -27.68 -16.26
C ASP A 325 -10.66 -27.55 -16.09
N LEU A 326 -10.19 -26.65 -15.22
CA LEU A 326 -8.75 -26.44 -15.01
C LEU A 326 -8.17 -27.49 -14.06
N SER A 327 -7.20 -28.26 -14.56
CA SER A 327 -6.35 -29.10 -13.72
C SER A 327 -5.59 -28.24 -12.71
N PRO A 328 -5.47 -28.63 -11.43
CA PRO A 328 -4.62 -27.94 -10.47
C PRO A 328 -3.14 -27.93 -10.87
N HIS A 329 -2.71 -28.89 -11.69
CA HIS A 329 -1.32 -29.01 -12.13
C HIS A 329 -1.05 -28.25 -13.42
N VAL A 330 0.15 -27.66 -13.51
CA VAL A 330 0.63 -26.92 -14.67
C VAL A 330 1.67 -27.73 -15.47
N ARG A 331 1.32 -28.98 -15.82
CA ARG A 331 2.25 -29.94 -16.46
C ARG A 331 2.87 -29.41 -17.75
N GLU A 332 2.14 -28.61 -18.52
CA GLU A 332 2.63 -27.96 -19.74
C GLU A 332 3.86 -27.04 -19.52
N PHE A 333 4.08 -26.58 -18.29
CA PHE A 333 5.24 -25.78 -17.92
C PHE A 333 6.41 -26.59 -17.34
N ILE A 334 6.26 -27.92 -17.25
CA ILE A 334 7.24 -28.83 -16.64
C ILE A 334 7.64 -29.96 -17.60
N GLU A 335 6.67 -30.54 -18.31
CA GLU A 335 6.83 -31.76 -19.11
C GLU A 335 7.01 -31.49 -20.61
N ASP A 336 6.62 -30.30 -21.10
CA ASP A 336 6.73 -29.96 -22.52
C ASP A 336 8.20 -29.77 -22.95
N LYS A 337 8.58 -30.41 -24.07
CA LYS A 337 9.92 -30.33 -24.64
C LYS A 337 10.27 -28.90 -25.11
N GLY A 338 9.29 -28.08 -25.45
CA GLY A 338 9.49 -26.71 -25.95
C GLY A 338 9.76 -25.63 -24.89
N ILE A 339 9.79 -25.97 -23.59
CA ILE A 339 9.90 -24.98 -22.50
C ILE A 339 11.16 -24.14 -22.61
N CYS A 340 12.33 -24.75 -22.82
CA CYS A 340 13.60 -24.03 -22.85
C CYS A 340 13.74 -23.13 -24.08
N GLU A 341 13.17 -23.54 -25.21
CA GLU A 341 13.12 -22.71 -26.42
C GLU A 341 12.26 -21.47 -26.19
N ARG A 342 11.03 -21.65 -25.68
CA ARG A 342 10.14 -20.52 -25.34
C ARG A 342 10.73 -19.61 -24.27
N PHE A 343 11.41 -20.18 -23.26
CA PHE A 343 12.09 -19.39 -22.24
C PHE A 343 13.26 -18.58 -22.79
N ALA A 344 13.97 -19.09 -23.79
CA ALA A 344 15.07 -18.38 -24.44
C ALA A 344 14.57 -17.27 -25.39
N GLN A 345 13.49 -17.52 -26.14
CA GLN A 345 12.97 -16.59 -27.14
C GLN A 345 12.00 -15.54 -26.55
N GLU A 346 11.12 -15.97 -25.63
CA GLU A 346 10.01 -15.17 -25.09
C GLU A 346 10.00 -15.18 -23.55
N LYS A 347 11.18 -15.02 -22.92
CA LYS A 347 11.37 -15.19 -21.46
C LYS A 347 10.24 -14.61 -20.60
N ASP A 348 9.93 -13.33 -20.79
CA ASP A 348 8.98 -12.61 -19.93
C ASP A 348 7.54 -13.04 -20.18
N GLN A 349 7.18 -13.32 -21.43
CA GLN A 349 5.85 -13.79 -21.78
C GLN A 349 5.64 -15.24 -21.31
N HIS A 350 6.65 -16.09 -21.40
CA HIS A 350 6.62 -17.46 -20.87
C HIS A 350 6.42 -17.47 -19.35
N LEU A 351 7.19 -16.67 -18.61
CA LEU A 351 7.04 -16.53 -17.16
C LEU A 351 5.68 -15.93 -16.77
N ALA A 352 5.18 -14.95 -17.53
CA ALA A 352 3.86 -14.38 -17.30
C ALA A 352 2.75 -15.43 -17.52
N ARG A 353 2.83 -16.24 -18.59
CA ARG A 353 1.87 -17.33 -18.83
C ARG A 353 1.88 -18.34 -17.68
N PHE A 354 3.06 -18.76 -17.22
CA PHE A 354 3.18 -19.65 -16.05
C PHE A 354 2.48 -19.04 -14.82
N LEU A 355 2.81 -17.79 -14.50
CA LEU A 355 2.27 -17.11 -13.33
C LEU A 355 0.75 -16.91 -13.42
N TYR A 356 0.23 -16.58 -14.60
CA TYR A 356 -1.21 -16.50 -14.88
C TYR A 356 -1.91 -17.83 -14.63
N GLU A 357 -1.43 -18.91 -15.26
CA GLU A 357 -2.05 -20.23 -15.15
C GLU A 357 -1.99 -20.75 -13.70
N TYR A 358 -0.85 -20.60 -13.04
CA TYR A 358 -0.73 -21.01 -11.63
C TYR A 358 -1.64 -20.17 -10.71
N SER A 359 -1.67 -18.84 -10.89
CA SER A 359 -2.46 -17.95 -10.03
C SER A 359 -3.96 -18.18 -10.13
N ARG A 360 -4.51 -18.36 -11.35
CA ARG A 360 -5.95 -18.59 -11.53
C ARG A 360 -6.43 -19.96 -11.00
N ARG A 361 -5.52 -20.91 -10.79
CA ARG A 361 -5.80 -22.24 -10.21
C ARG A 361 -5.80 -22.24 -8.68
N HIS A 362 -5.10 -21.28 -8.08
CA HIS A 362 -4.77 -21.24 -6.66
C HIS A 362 -5.21 -19.92 -5.98
N PRO A 363 -6.53 -19.63 -5.89
CA PRO A 363 -7.03 -18.47 -5.15
C PRO A 363 -6.71 -18.54 -3.64
N GLU A 364 -6.44 -19.73 -3.11
CA GLU A 364 -6.07 -19.97 -1.71
C GLU A 364 -4.63 -19.52 -1.37
N PHE A 365 -3.78 -19.29 -2.37
CA PHE A 365 -2.42 -18.81 -2.16
C PHE A 365 -2.36 -17.29 -2.12
N SER A 366 -1.47 -16.74 -1.31
CA SER A 366 -1.20 -15.30 -1.31
C SER A 366 -0.52 -14.88 -2.61
N ALA A 367 -0.69 -13.60 -2.98
CA ALA A 367 0.00 -13.07 -4.15
C ALA A 367 1.53 -13.14 -4.00
N GLN A 368 2.03 -12.92 -2.78
CA GLN A 368 3.44 -12.98 -2.43
C GLN A 368 4.00 -14.40 -2.59
N MET A 369 3.24 -15.42 -2.21
CA MET A 369 3.60 -16.82 -2.38
C MET A 369 3.66 -17.22 -3.86
N LEU A 370 2.67 -16.80 -4.64
CA LEU A 370 2.64 -17.03 -6.08
C LEU A 370 3.83 -16.36 -6.79
N LEU A 371 4.22 -15.17 -6.36
CA LEU A 371 5.45 -14.51 -6.84
C LEU A 371 6.72 -15.29 -6.46
N ARG A 372 6.78 -15.91 -5.27
CA ARG A 372 7.90 -16.79 -4.89
C ARG A 372 7.96 -18.03 -5.76
N ILE A 373 6.82 -18.66 -6.02
CA ILE A 373 6.70 -19.81 -6.93
C ILE A 373 7.14 -19.42 -8.35
N GLY A 374 6.69 -18.27 -8.86
CA GLY A 374 7.13 -17.73 -10.15
C GLY A 374 8.64 -17.48 -10.21
N LYS A 375 9.24 -16.95 -9.14
CA LYS A 375 10.68 -16.74 -9.05
C LYS A 375 11.45 -18.08 -9.00
N GLY A 376 10.97 -19.04 -8.22
CA GLY A 376 11.55 -20.39 -8.15
C GLY A 376 11.50 -21.09 -9.51
N TYR A 377 10.40 -20.95 -10.25
CA TYR A 377 10.29 -21.46 -11.61
C TYR A 377 11.30 -20.80 -12.57
N GLU A 378 11.45 -19.47 -12.49
CA GLU A 378 12.47 -18.78 -13.30
C GLU A 378 13.88 -19.30 -13.01
N ASP A 379 14.22 -19.52 -11.73
CA ASP A 379 15.55 -19.98 -11.34
C ASP A 379 15.79 -21.44 -11.75
N LEU A 380 14.77 -22.29 -11.63
CA LEU A 380 14.79 -23.65 -12.17
C LEU A 380 15.08 -23.66 -13.67
N LEU A 381 14.41 -22.81 -14.47
CA LEU A 381 14.65 -22.76 -15.91
C LEU A 381 16.06 -22.24 -16.26
N LYS A 382 16.58 -21.26 -15.51
CA LYS A 382 17.95 -20.77 -15.68
C LYS A 382 19.00 -21.86 -15.46
N GLU A 383 18.75 -22.78 -14.51
CA GLU A 383 19.60 -23.94 -14.23
C GLU A 383 19.38 -25.02 -15.30
N CYS A 384 18.14 -25.51 -15.42
CA CYS A 384 17.83 -26.71 -16.19
C CYS A 384 18.01 -26.55 -17.70
N CYS A 385 17.70 -25.38 -18.26
CA CYS A 385 17.86 -25.14 -19.70
C CYS A 385 19.33 -25.05 -20.16
N LYS A 386 20.28 -25.06 -19.21
CA LYS A 386 21.72 -25.17 -19.48
C LYS A 386 22.29 -26.56 -19.17
N SER A 387 21.47 -27.47 -18.65
CA SER A 387 21.90 -28.83 -18.28
C SER A 387 21.98 -29.75 -19.49
N ALA A 388 22.70 -30.88 -19.34
CA ALA A 388 22.80 -31.91 -20.37
C ALA A 388 21.45 -32.58 -20.69
N SER A 389 20.48 -32.52 -19.77
CA SER A 389 19.13 -33.06 -19.97
C SER A 389 18.07 -32.11 -19.38
N PRO A 390 17.67 -31.06 -20.13
CA PRO A 390 16.73 -30.05 -19.63
C PRO A 390 15.40 -30.64 -19.18
N VAL A 391 14.85 -31.59 -19.93
CA VAL A 391 13.57 -32.25 -19.60
C VAL A 391 13.67 -33.01 -18.28
N ALA A 392 14.72 -33.80 -18.07
CA ALA A 392 14.89 -34.54 -16.81
C ALA A 392 15.10 -33.59 -15.62
N CYS A 393 15.84 -32.50 -15.81
CA CYS A 393 16.06 -31.49 -14.78
C CYS A 393 14.75 -30.77 -14.40
N CYS A 394 13.96 -30.34 -15.39
CA CYS A 394 12.70 -29.62 -15.18
C CYS A 394 11.65 -30.47 -14.45
N ARG A 395 11.68 -31.81 -14.56
CA ARG A 395 10.75 -32.70 -13.83
C ARG A 395 10.82 -32.55 -12.31
N ARG A 396 11.95 -32.08 -11.76
CA ARG A 396 12.07 -31.73 -10.32
C ARG A 396 11.28 -30.47 -9.95
N GLY A 397 10.78 -29.73 -10.93
CA GLY A 397 10.13 -28.44 -10.75
C GLY A 397 8.93 -28.50 -9.81
N GLU A 398 8.06 -29.53 -9.91
CA GLU A 398 6.93 -29.62 -8.97
C GLU A 398 7.40 -29.74 -7.52
N GLU A 399 8.45 -30.51 -7.25
CA GLU A 399 9.00 -30.68 -5.90
C GLU A 399 9.66 -29.39 -5.39
N GLU A 400 10.44 -28.71 -6.25
CA GLU A 400 11.07 -27.42 -5.90
C GLU A 400 10.01 -26.33 -5.60
N LEU A 401 8.96 -26.25 -6.42
CA LEU A 401 7.88 -25.29 -6.21
C LEU A 401 7.08 -25.60 -4.93
N LYS A 402 6.87 -26.89 -4.61
CA LYS A 402 6.24 -27.31 -3.35
C LYS A 402 7.02 -26.88 -2.11
N LYS A 403 8.34 -26.75 -2.16
CA LYS A 403 9.12 -26.24 -1.02
C LYS A 403 8.68 -24.84 -0.60
N HIS A 404 8.35 -23.97 -1.56
CA HIS A 404 7.84 -22.62 -1.26
C HIS A 404 6.44 -22.65 -0.61
N ILE A 405 5.62 -23.64 -0.99
CA ILE A 405 4.30 -23.90 -0.40
C ILE A 405 4.46 -24.31 1.06
N TYR A 406 5.20 -25.39 1.31
CA TYR A 406 5.38 -25.94 2.65
C TYR A 406 6.02 -24.94 3.62
N GLU A 407 7.02 -24.19 3.17
CA GLU A 407 7.65 -23.17 4.01
C GLU A 407 6.65 -22.08 4.43
N THR A 408 5.84 -21.60 3.49
CA THR A 408 4.85 -20.53 3.77
C THR A 408 3.76 -21.03 4.70
N GLU A 409 3.20 -22.21 4.43
CA GLU A 409 2.16 -22.83 5.26
C GLU A 409 2.66 -23.12 6.67
N SER A 410 3.88 -23.65 6.80
CA SER A 410 4.48 -23.94 8.10
C SER A 410 4.68 -22.68 8.93
N VAL A 411 5.21 -21.60 8.34
CA VAL A 411 5.40 -20.33 9.06
C VAL A 411 4.06 -19.78 9.51
N MET A 412 3.06 -19.76 8.62
CA MET A 412 1.75 -19.20 8.94
C MET A 412 1.03 -20.00 10.03
N LYS A 413 1.07 -21.34 9.94
CA LYS A 413 0.49 -22.23 10.94
C LYS A 413 1.12 -22.00 12.31
N THR A 414 2.45 -22.04 12.40
CA THR A 414 3.16 -21.81 13.66
C THR A 414 2.83 -20.44 14.25
N SER A 415 2.83 -19.38 13.45
CA SER A 415 2.48 -18.04 13.94
C SER A 415 1.05 -17.96 14.47
N CYS A 416 0.09 -18.55 13.76
CA CYS A 416 -1.31 -18.57 14.21
C CYS A 416 -1.55 -19.47 15.42
N ASP A 417 -0.84 -20.58 15.55
CA ASP A 417 -0.93 -21.46 16.71
C ASP A 417 -0.41 -20.72 17.96
N ILE A 418 0.73 -20.03 17.87
CA ILE A 418 1.26 -19.19 18.96
C ILE A 418 0.26 -18.06 19.30
N TYR A 419 -0.30 -17.40 18.29
CA TYR A 419 -1.27 -16.32 18.49
C TYR A 419 -2.53 -16.83 19.23
N LYS A 420 -3.09 -17.97 18.81
CA LYS A 420 -4.27 -18.58 19.43
C LYS A 420 -4.01 -19.04 20.87
N GLU A 421 -2.81 -19.54 21.14
CA GLU A 421 -2.41 -19.99 22.48
C GLU A 421 -2.19 -18.81 23.43
N LYS A 422 -1.46 -17.78 22.98
CA LYS A 422 -0.93 -16.72 23.85
C LYS A 422 -1.75 -15.43 23.86
N GLY A 423 -2.58 -15.20 22.84
CA GLY A 423 -3.32 -13.95 22.65
C GLY A 423 -2.43 -12.75 22.27
N ASP A 424 -3.08 -11.59 22.08
CA ASP A 424 -2.46 -10.39 21.48
C ASP A 424 -1.17 -9.94 22.18
N TYR A 425 -1.23 -9.71 23.49
CA TYR A 425 -0.12 -9.13 24.25
C TYR A 425 1.13 -10.02 24.24
N TYR A 426 0.96 -11.30 24.53
CA TYR A 426 2.09 -12.24 24.60
C TYR A 426 2.61 -12.62 23.22
N PHE A 427 1.75 -12.72 22.19
CA PHE A 427 2.21 -12.87 20.81
C PHE A 427 3.03 -11.66 20.36
N GLN A 428 2.62 -10.44 20.73
CA GLN A 428 3.41 -9.24 20.46
C GLN A 428 4.78 -9.29 21.15
N ASN A 429 4.87 -9.82 22.37
CA ASN A 429 6.15 -9.95 23.08
C ASN A 429 7.11 -10.93 22.39
N GLU A 430 6.61 -12.02 21.80
CA GLU A 430 7.42 -12.93 20.96
C GLU A 430 7.97 -12.20 19.73
N LEU A 431 7.13 -11.38 19.08
CA LEU A 431 7.55 -10.56 17.96
C LEU A 431 8.57 -9.50 18.39
N LEU A 432 8.39 -8.85 19.53
CA LEU A 432 9.34 -7.87 20.08
C LEU A 432 10.69 -8.52 20.38
N LEU A 433 10.68 -9.72 20.97
CA LEU A 433 11.90 -10.48 21.21
C LEU A 433 12.66 -10.74 19.90
N SER A 434 11.94 -11.20 18.87
CA SER A 434 12.51 -11.52 17.56
C SER A 434 13.00 -10.29 16.81
N PHE A 435 12.14 -9.26 16.65
CA PHE A 435 12.44 -8.07 15.86
C PHE A 435 13.45 -7.14 16.52
N THR A 436 13.51 -7.08 17.86
CA THR A 436 14.55 -6.31 18.54
C THR A 436 15.93 -6.91 18.30
N LYS A 437 16.07 -8.24 18.22
CA LYS A 437 17.34 -8.90 17.86
C LYS A 437 17.72 -8.65 16.40
N LYS A 438 16.74 -8.74 15.49
CA LYS A 438 16.96 -8.56 14.04
C LYS A 438 17.26 -7.11 13.65
N MET A 439 16.68 -6.15 14.38
CA MET A 439 16.67 -4.72 14.03
C MET A 439 16.83 -3.81 15.26
N PRO A 440 17.87 -3.98 16.08
CA PRO A 440 18.02 -3.27 17.36
C PRO A 440 18.20 -1.75 17.20
N GLN A 441 18.51 -1.26 15.99
CA GLN A 441 18.63 0.16 15.67
C GLN A 441 17.29 0.89 15.60
N LEU A 442 16.16 0.18 15.46
CA LEU A 442 14.83 0.79 15.55
C LEU A 442 14.56 1.29 16.96
N THR A 443 13.86 2.42 17.11
CA THR A 443 13.42 2.91 18.43
C THR A 443 12.39 1.97 19.06
N SER A 444 12.21 2.04 20.39
CA SER A 444 11.22 1.23 21.09
C SER A 444 9.81 1.49 20.57
N ALA A 445 9.46 2.76 20.30
CA ALA A 445 8.19 3.15 19.69
C ALA A 445 7.98 2.51 18.31
N GLU A 446 9.01 2.46 17.46
CA GLU A 446 8.94 1.82 16.14
C GLU A 446 8.76 0.30 16.25
N LEU A 447 9.53 -0.36 17.13
CA LEU A 447 9.41 -1.80 17.37
C LEU A 447 8.01 -2.16 17.88
N ILE A 448 7.49 -1.42 18.86
CA ILE A 448 6.13 -1.61 19.39
C ILE A 448 5.10 -1.38 18.29
N LYS A 449 5.24 -0.32 17.49
CA LYS A 449 4.33 -0.03 16.37
C LYS A 449 4.28 -1.18 15.36
N PHE A 450 5.43 -1.63 14.84
CA PHE A 450 5.47 -2.67 13.81
C PHE A 450 4.98 -4.02 14.35
N THR A 451 5.38 -4.39 15.56
CA THR A 451 4.91 -5.65 16.18
C THR A 451 3.43 -5.61 16.52
N LYS A 452 2.88 -4.48 16.98
CA LYS A 452 1.43 -4.31 17.20
C LYS A 452 0.65 -4.44 15.88
N GLN A 453 1.17 -3.88 14.78
CA GLN A 453 0.59 -4.08 13.44
C GLN A 453 0.59 -5.57 13.06
N MET A 454 1.69 -6.29 13.29
CA MET A 454 1.77 -7.74 13.03
C MET A 454 0.82 -8.56 13.92
N THR A 455 0.68 -8.21 15.20
CA THR A 455 -0.30 -8.82 16.10
C THR A 455 -1.73 -8.62 15.61
N THR A 456 -2.05 -7.44 15.06
CA THR A 456 -3.36 -7.15 14.47
C THR A 456 -3.65 -8.05 13.25
N ILE A 457 -2.62 -8.54 12.55
CA ILE A 457 -2.78 -9.53 11.48
C ILE A 457 -3.24 -10.85 12.07
N GLY A 458 -2.67 -11.26 13.21
CA GLY A 458 -3.09 -12.46 13.95
C GLY A 458 -4.58 -12.42 14.27
N SER A 459 -5.04 -11.31 14.87
CA SER A 459 -6.45 -11.12 15.24
C SER A 459 -7.40 -10.98 14.05
N LYS A 460 -6.90 -10.58 12.86
CA LYS A 460 -7.70 -10.39 11.64
C LYS A 460 -7.76 -11.66 10.77
N CYS A 461 -6.70 -12.48 10.78
CA CYS A 461 -6.52 -13.54 9.79
C CYS A 461 -6.53 -14.96 10.40
N CYS A 462 -6.08 -15.18 11.63
CA CYS A 462 -5.88 -16.54 12.16
C CYS A 462 -7.19 -17.30 12.46
N GLN A 463 -8.32 -16.60 12.51
CA GLN A 463 -9.68 -17.14 12.63
C GLN A 463 -10.34 -17.45 11.27
N LEU A 464 -9.72 -17.05 10.16
CA LEU A 464 -10.25 -17.32 8.84
C LEU A 464 -10.06 -18.79 8.45
N SER A 465 -10.85 -19.23 7.47
CA SER A 465 -10.68 -20.55 6.84
C SER A 465 -9.33 -20.65 6.14
N GLN A 466 -8.85 -21.89 5.95
CA GLN A 466 -7.51 -22.14 5.40
C GLN A 466 -7.30 -21.48 4.02
N ASP A 467 -8.34 -21.43 3.18
CA ASP A 467 -8.34 -20.79 1.87
C ASP A 467 -8.25 -19.26 1.91
N LYS A 468 -8.56 -18.64 3.05
CA LYS A 468 -8.51 -17.17 3.25
C LYS A 468 -7.37 -16.73 4.15
N LEU A 469 -6.80 -17.66 4.92
CA LEU A 469 -5.73 -17.39 5.87
C LEU A 469 -4.47 -16.84 5.18
N LEU A 470 -3.93 -17.56 4.19
CA LEU A 470 -2.68 -17.18 3.53
C LEU A 470 -2.80 -15.85 2.79
N PRO A 471 -3.83 -15.60 1.95
CA PRO A 471 -3.99 -14.31 1.29
C PRO A 471 -4.12 -13.16 2.31
N CYS A 472 -4.93 -13.34 3.36
CA CYS A 472 -5.09 -12.32 4.40
C CYS A 472 -3.76 -12.01 5.10
N ALA A 473 -3.08 -13.03 5.64
CA ALA A 473 -1.96 -12.80 6.51
C ALA A 473 -0.70 -12.34 5.77
N GLU A 474 -0.37 -12.93 4.61
CA GLU A 474 0.80 -12.48 3.85
C GLU A 474 0.60 -11.12 3.20
N GLU A 475 -0.60 -10.78 2.71
CA GLU A 475 -0.83 -9.44 2.14
C GLU A 475 -0.68 -8.35 3.20
N ASN A 476 -1.25 -8.53 4.39
CA ASN A 476 -1.10 -7.55 5.47
C ASN A 476 0.33 -7.51 6.02
N LEU A 477 1.02 -8.66 6.11
CA LEU A 477 2.42 -8.69 6.54
C LEU A 477 3.33 -7.98 5.54
N ASP A 478 3.06 -8.14 4.24
CA ASP A 478 3.78 -7.47 3.16
C ASP A 478 3.68 -5.94 3.26
N LEU A 479 2.55 -5.41 3.73
CA LEU A 479 2.40 -3.97 4.01
C LEU A 479 3.32 -3.53 5.15
N VAL A 480 3.36 -4.27 6.27
CA VAL A 480 4.23 -3.94 7.41
C VAL A 480 5.71 -4.01 7.03
N LEU A 481 6.12 -5.06 6.30
CA LEU A 481 7.49 -5.17 5.79
C LEU A 481 7.82 -4.07 4.77
N GLY A 482 6.85 -3.61 3.99
CA GLY A 482 6.96 -2.43 3.12
C GLY A 482 7.20 -1.15 3.90
N GLU A 483 6.52 -0.96 5.02
CA GLU A 483 6.70 0.18 5.91
C GLU A 483 8.09 0.18 6.54
N ILE A 484 8.56 -0.97 7.03
CA ILE A 484 9.94 -1.15 7.55
C ILE A 484 10.97 -0.79 6.48
N CYS A 485 10.80 -1.29 5.24
CA CYS A 485 11.71 -0.98 4.15
C CYS A 485 11.69 0.50 3.74
N THR A 486 10.51 1.13 3.74
CA THR A 486 10.38 2.57 3.48
C THR A 486 11.09 3.38 4.56
N ARG A 487 10.90 3.01 5.82
CA ARG A 487 11.59 3.61 6.96
C ARG A 487 13.11 3.42 6.88
N HIS A 488 13.58 2.26 6.43
CA HIS A 488 14.99 1.97 6.21
C HIS A 488 15.62 2.86 5.14
N LEU A 489 14.89 3.19 4.07
CA LEU A 489 15.40 4.09 3.02
C LEU A 489 15.66 5.50 3.54
N SER A 490 14.85 5.99 4.48
CA SER A 490 15.01 7.33 5.07
C SER A 490 16.09 7.39 6.14
N ASN A 491 16.18 6.36 6.98
CA ASN A 491 17.23 6.25 7.99
C ASN A 491 17.64 4.76 8.12
N PRO A 492 18.82 4.38 7.57
CA PRO A 492 19.25 2.98 7.50
C PRO A 492 19.25 2.28 8.86
N ILE A 493 18.73 1.06 8.88
CA ILE A 493 18.64 0.20 10.06
C ILE A 493 19.92 -0.62 10.21
N ASN A 494 20.13 -1.61 9.34
CA ASN A 494 21.36 -2.41 9.27
C ASN A 494 21.54 -3.08 7.89
N PRO A 495 22.72 -3.67 7.58
CA PRO A 495 22.99 -4.30 6.29
C PRO A 495 22.08 -5.48 5.94
N GLY A 496 21.66 -6.27 6.93
CA GLY A 496 20.74 -7.40 6.71
C GLY A 496 19.37 -6.95 6.23
N VAL A 497 18.81 -5.92 6.87
CA VAL A 497 17.56 -5.26 6.44
C VAL A 497 17.74 -4.63 5.06
N CYS A 498 18.87 -3.98 4.79
CA CYS A 498 19.17 -3.39 3.49
C CYS A 498 19.12 -4.45 2.37
N HIS A 499 19.76 -5.60 2.61
CA HIS A 499 19.72 -6.75 1.71
C HIS A 499 18.28 -7.24 1.49
N CYS A 500 17.53 -7.53 2.56
CA CYS A 500 16.16 -8.03 2.42
C CYS A 500 15.20 -7.05 1.75
N CYS A 501 15.39 -5.73 1.94
CA CYS A 501 14.59 -4.70 1.29
C CYS A 501 14.97 -4.43 -0.17
N SER A 502 16.11 -4.94 -0.65
CA SER A 502 16.65 -4.58 -1.96
C SER A 502 16.82 -5.75 -2.92
N SER A 503 17.06 -6.96 -2.41
CA SER A 503 17.47 -8.10 -3.25
C SER A 503 16.35 -8.68 -4.10
N SER A 504 15.16 -8.92 -3.53
CA SER A 504 14.03 -9.51 -4.24
C SER A 504 12.72 -9.24 -3.51
N TYR A 505 11.75 -8.65 -4.20
CA TYR A 505 10.42 -8.41 -3.63
C TYR A 505 9.73 -9.72 -3.23
N ALA A 506 9.74 -10.73 -4.12
CA ALA A 506 9.13 -12.03 -3.86
C ALA A 506 9.72 -12.70 -2.60
N LEU A 507 11.03 -12.57 -2.39
CA LEU A 507 11.74 -13.22 -1.27
C LEU A 507 11.86 -12.35 -0.02
N ARG A 508 11.24 -11.16 0.01
CA ARG A 508 11.39 -10.22 1.13
C ARG A 508 10.94 -10.80 2.46
N ARG A 509 9.75 -11.42 2.52
CA ARG A 509 9.20 -12.05 3.72
C ARG A 509 10.10 -13.18 4.26
N PRO A 510 10.49 -14.20 3.47
CA PRO A 510 11.41 -15.23 3.97
C PRO A 510 12.80 -14.69 4.30
N CYS A 511 13.29 -13.65 3.60
CA CYS A 511 14.55 -13.00 3.94
C CYS A 511 14.50 -12.36 5.33
N MET A 512 13.48 -11.53 5.59
CA MET A 512 13.28 -10.88 6.89
C MET A 512 13.11 -11.91 8.02
N GLY A 513 12.39 -13.01 7.74
CA GLY A 513 12.22 -14.10 8.70
C GLY A 513 13.53 -14.75 9.12
N LYS A 514 14.50 -14.87 8.20
CA LYS A 514 15.82 -15.50 8.40
C LYS A 514 16.90 -14.57 8.95
N LEU A 515 16.62 -13.27 9.12
CA LEU A 515 17.58 -12.40 9.79
C LEU A 515 17.82 -12.92 11.20
N GLU A 516 19.05 -13.01 11.66
CA GLU A 516 19.35 -13.36 13.05
C GLU A 516 19.71 -12.10 13.84
N LEU A 517 20.41 -12.25 14.97
CA LEU A 517 20.97 -11.10 15.67
C LEU A 517 21.88 -10.28 14.73
N ASP A 518 21.76 -8.96 14.76
CA ASP A 518 22.73 -8.09 14.10
C ASP A 518 24.07 -8.09 14.85
N GLU A 519 25.06 -8.76 14.29
CA GLU A 519 26.41 -8.88 14.86
C GLU A 519 27.16 -7.53 14.91
N ASN A 520 26.75 -6.54 14.12
CA ASN A 520 27.35 -5.20 14.14
C ASN A 520 26.71 -4.27 15.16
N TYR A 521 25.65 -4.72 15.84
CA TYR A 521 25.00 -3.90 16.85
C TYR A 521 25.86 -3.80 18.10
N VAL A 522 26.10 -2.56 18.55
CA VAL A 522 26.73 -2.28 19.84
C VAL A 522 25.64 -2.23 20.91
N PRO A 523 25.63 -3.15 21.89
CA PRO A 523 24.62 -3.17 22.94
C PRO A 523 24.59 -1.88 23.75
N LEU A 524 23.42 -1.52 24.26
CA LEU A 524 23.29 -0.37 25.17
C LEU A 524 24.13 -0.60 26.42
N SER A 525 24.93 0.38 26.82
CA SER A 525 25.64 0.35 28.10
C SER A 525 24.65 0.40 29.26
N LEU A 526 24.93 -0.35 30.34
CA LEU A 526 24.15 -0.25 31.57
C LEU A 526 24.41 1.12 32.21
N THR A 527 23.44 2.03 32.13
CA THR A 527 23.46 3.33 32.79
C THR A 527 22.32 3.41 33.81
N PRO A 528 22.42 4.28 34.84
CA PRO A 528 21.35 4.44 35.83
C PRO A 528 19.98 4.75 35.20
N GLY A 529 19.98 5.45 34.06
CA GLY A 529 18.77 5.84 33.32
C GLY A 529 18.14 4.74 32.45
N LEU A 530 18.84 3.62 32.18
CA LEU A 530 18.36 2.61 31.23
C LEU A 530 17.21 1.76 31.80
N PHE A 531 17.26 1.50 33.11
CA PHE A 531 16.24 0.78 33.87
C PHE A 531 15.83 1.61 35.08
N THR A 532 15.40 2.85 34.86
CA THR A 532 14.74 3.66 35.89
C THR A 532 13.24 3.39 35.85
N PHE A 533 12.68 3.08 37.01
CA PHE A 533 11.27 2.77 37.18
C PHE A 533 10.62 3.82 38.07
N HIS A 534 9.38 4.17 37.77
CA HIS A 534 8.64 5.24 38.44
C HIS A 534 7.27 4.73 38.91
N GLU A 535 6.61 5.50 39.78
CA GLU A 535 5.28 5.21 40.32
C GLU A 535 4.22 4.99 39.24
N ASP A 536 4.47 5.50 38.04
CA ASP A 536 3.61 5.37 36.88
C ASP A 536 3.48 3.91 36.38
N LEU A 537 4.32 2.98 36.85
CA LEU A 537 4.15 1.51 36.70
C LEU A 537 3.01 0.94 37.55
N CYS A 538 2.50 1.69 38.53
CA CYS A 538 1.38 1.31 39.38
C CYS A 538 0.03 1.68 38.78
N THR A 539 0.00 2.13 37.51
CA THR A 539 -1.24 2.40 36.78
C THR A 539 -2.16 1.19 36.75
N THR A 540 -3.46 1.44 36.89
CA THR A 540 -4.52 0.44 36.71
C THR A 540 -4.95 0.30 35.24
N GLU A 541 -4.44 1.16 34.36
CA GLU A 541 -4.70 1.09 32.92
C GLU A 541 -3.81 0.03 32.27
N GLU A 542 -4.39 -1.14 31.98
CA GLU A 542 -3.67 -2.30 31.45
C GLU A 542 -2.88 -1.99 30.16
N GLU A 543 -3.43 -1.20 29.22
CA GLU A 543 -2.72 -0.83 27.98
C GLU A 543 -1.45 0.00 28.26
N LYS A 544 -1.48 0.92 29.22
CA LYS A 544 -0.30 1.70 29.64
C LYS A 544 0.72 0.83 30.34
N LEU A 545 0.28 -0.08 31.21
CA LEU A 545 1.17 -1.02 31.89
C LEU A 545 1.86 -1.98 30.91
N GLN A 546 1.11 -2.52 29.95
CA GLN A 546 1.64 -3.38 28.89
C GLN A 546 2.68 -2.65 28.04
N HIS A 547 2.42 -1.39 27.68
CA HIS A 547 3.38 -0.57 26.93
C HIS A 547 4.73 -0.46 27.65
N LYS A 548 4.72 -0.16 28.95
CA LYS A 548 5.94 -0.02 29.75
C LYS A 548 6.71 -1.33 29.91
N LYS A 549 5.98 -2.44 30.11
CA LYS A 549 6.59 -3.79 30.13
C LYS A 549 7.28 -4.11 28.81
N GLN A 550 6.69 -3.70 27.68
CA GLN A 550 7.29 -3.88 26.36
C GLN A 550 8.52 -2.99 26.15
N GLU A 551 8.51 -1.75 26.61
CA GLU A 551 9.69 -0.88 26.58
C GLU A 551 10.84 -1.45 27.41
N MET A 552 10.54 -1.95 28.62
CA MET A 552 11.51 -2.64 29.47
C MET A 552 12.09 -3.89 28.79
N LEU A 553 11.24 -4.71 28.15
CA LEU A 553 11.68 -5.87 27.36
C LEU A 553 12.63 -5.47 26.21
N ILE A 554 12.29 -4.42 25.46
CA ILE A 554 13.11 -3.93 24.36
C ILE A 554 14.47 -3.43 24.87
N ASN A 555 14.47 -2.62 25.94
CA ASN A 555 15.71 -2.11 26.54
C ASN A 555 16.59 -3.24 27.06
N LEU A 556 15.99 -4.28 27.65
CA LEU A 556 16.70 -5.48 28.11
C LEU A 556 17.37 -6.22 26.95
N ILE A 557 16.67 -6.41 25.83
CA ILE A 557 17.25 -7.09 24.66
C ILE A 557 18.33 -6.23 24.01
N LYS A 558 18.14 -4.91 23.93
CA LYS A 558 19.16 -4.00 23.42
C LYS A 558 20.40 -3.91 24.31
N HIS A 559 20.24 -4.04 25.61
CA HIS A 559 21.35 -4.14 26.55
C HIS A 559 22.05 -5.50 26.46
N LYS A 560 21.27 -6.58 26.34
CA LYS A 560 21.75 -7.96 26.33
C LYS A 560 21.13 -8.76 25.18
N PRO A 561 21.62 -8.59 23.93
CA PRO A 561 20.97 -9.20 22.76
C PRO A 561 20.98 -10.73 22.75
N GLN A 562 21.98 -11.31 23.43
CA GLN A 562 22.15 -12.76 23.62
C GLN A 562 21.50 -13.27 24.92
N ILE A 563 20.51 -12.55 25.48
CA ILE A 563 19.79 -13.01 26.67
C ILE A 563 19.12 -14.37 26.42
N SER A 564 19.37 -15.33 27.32
CA SER A 564 18.74 -16.65 27.26
C SER A 564 17.30 -16.61 27.75
N GLN A 565 16.50 -17.61 27.37
CA GLN A 565 15.11 -17.69 27.83
C GLN A 565 15.01 -17.77 29.37
N GLU A 566 15.94 -18.48 30.02
CA GLU A 566 16.02 -18.60 31.48
C GLU A 566 16.35 -17.24 32.13
N GLN A 567 17.31 -16.50 31.58
CA GLN A 567 17.67 -15.16 32.05
C GLN A 567 16.50 -14.19 31.87
N LEU A 568 15.83 -14.22 30.72
CA LEU A 568 14.67 -13.39 30.45
C LEU A 568 13.52 -13.69 31.42
N THR A 569 13.26 -14.97 31.68
CA THR A 569 12.24 -15.42 32.66
C THR A 569 12.58 -14.93 34.07
N SER A 570 13.84 -15.06 34.49
CA SER A 570 14.31 -14.60 35.80
C SER A 570 14.16 -13.07 35.95
N VAL A 571 14.59 -12.30 34.94
CA VAL A 571 14.48 -10.83 34.97
C VAL A 571 13.02 -10.38 34.97
N THR A 572 12.16 -11.04 34.19
CA THR A 572 10.72 -10.73 34.15
C THR A 572 10.04 -11.02 35.49
N ALA A 573 10.42 -12.12 36.16
CA ALA A 573 9.91 -12.45 37.49
C ALA A 573 10.37 -11.44 38.54
N ALA A 574 11.66 -11.04 38.52
CA ALA A 574 12.21 -10.02 39.41
C ALA A 574 11.52 -8.66 39.22
N PHE A 575 11.34 -8.22 37.97
CA PHE A 575 10.62 -7.00 37.63
C PHE A 575 9.16 -7.01 38.14
N THR A 576 8.48 -8.15 37.98
CA THR A 576 7.09 -8.29 38.45
C THR A 576 7.01 -8.22 39.98
N ALA A 577 7.90 -8.92 40.68
CA ALA A 577 7.95 -8.90 42.15
C ALA A 577 8.28 -7.50 42.70
N MET A 578 9.23 -6.78 42.09
CA MET A 578 9.57 -5.40 42.43
C MET A 578 8.35 -4.49 42.26
N ARG A 579 7.65 -4.56 41.11
CA ARG A 579 6.44 -3.76 40.87
C ARG A 579 5.36 -4.05 41.91
N GLU A 580 5.08 -5.32 42.18
CA GLU A 580 4.05 -5.72 43.15
C GLU A 580 4.36 -5.27 44.58
N ARG A 581 5.65 -5.21 44.94
CA ARG A 581 6.10 -4.67 46.22
C ARG A 581 5.91 -3.15 46.26
N CYS A 582 6.52 -2.43 45.32
CA CYS A 582 6.54 -0.97 45.36
C CYS A 582 5.17 -0.32 45.16
N CYS A 583 4.27 -0.93 44.38
CA CYS A 583 2.92 -0.41 44.21
C CYS A 583 2.01 -0.59 45.43
N LYS A 584 2.48 -1.24 46.51
CA LYS A 584 1.77 -1.38 47.78
C LYS A 584 2.31 -0.46 48.89
N GLU A 585 3.43 0.22 48.64
CA GLU A 585 4.06 1.13 49.60
C GLU A 585 3.38 2.51 49.61
N GLU A 586 3.50 3.25 50.71
CA GLU A 586 2.96 4.61 50.84
C GLU A 586 3.58 5.60 49.84
N SER A 587 4.85 5.38 49.47
CA SER A 587 5.55 6.15 48.44
C SER A 587 6.14 5.20 47.40
N PRO A 588 5.37 4.85 46.34
CA PRO A 588 5.84 3.96 45.28
C PRO A 588 7.11 4.46 44.58
N GLU A 589 7.19 5.77 44.33
CA GLU A 589 8.36 6.41 43.70
C GLU A 589 9.65 6.18 44.51
N ALA A 590 9.60 6.41 45.83
CA ALA A 590 10.75 6.18 46.71
C ALA A 590 11.13 4.69 46.78
N CYS A 591 10.15 3.78 46.73
CA CYS A 591 10.42 2.35 46.68
C CYS A 591 11.13 1.95 45.38
N PHE A 592 10.65 2.38 44.22
CA PHE A 592 11.28 2.06 42.93
C PHE A 592 12.69 2.64 42.79
N GLY A 593 12.99 3.77 43.42
CA GLY A 593 14.35 4.31 43.45
C GLY A 593 15.32 3.51 44.33
N LYS A 594 14.81 2.72 45.28
CA LYS A 594 15.60 1.95 46.26
C LYS A 594 15.83 0.50 45.84
N GLU A 595 14.78 -0.15 45.33
CA GLU A 595 14.81 -1.54 44.82
C GLU A 595 15.51 -1.61 43.45
#